data_AF-A0AA35RZR6-F1
#
_entry.id   AF-A0AA35RZR6-F1
#
_cell.length_a   1.000
_cell.length_b   1.000
_cell.length_c   1.000
_cell.angle_alpha   90.00
_cell.angle_beta   90.00
_cell.angle_gamma   90.00
#
_symmetry.space_group_name_H-M   'P 1'
#
loop_
_entity.id
_entity.type
_entity.pdbx_description
1 polymer ?
#
loop_
_entity_poly.entity_id
_entity_poly.type
_entity_poly.pdbx_seq_one_letter_code
_entity_poly.pdbx_strand_id
1 'polypeptide(L)'
;MYSGGLRVQPHIRGHIASCNGRVELVKTQVESYQMGGDVIALDTQELQARGEETRRMKEERLLAFQRDVKERVRRKERARLNKVSDTANTHHIKKETRSFSAKRRPLMQGRGTPVISEVEVTEAGSAVQRARLSLLSASRPTSPPPPAPSTPERGEEPCGEVLTPATLPASRCCGHRSAGRRFTAPDRLALDRRRSQARQLHMFHRLYSHLEREEARQRRVRLALQGSAEQRKRENEIQRRMAEEGEEEDGVAVSVGSWEEEERERLEVWEQTLALERRRHRLQVAKETERYLEALRAQLRDRLASCPTPPPPLCSCGSSLWDTHPLTCANNCPFYQNPRAYASALSNLLASLKL
;
A
#
# COMPACT_ATOMS: atom_id res chain seq x y z
N MET A 1 71.06 -91.44 52.69
CA MET A 1 69.66 -91.88 52.91
C MET A 1 69.12 -91.15 54.13
N TYR A 2 68.24 -90.16 53.95
CA TYR A 2 67.26 -89.75 54.97
C TYR A 2 66.16 -88.97 54.24
N SER A 3 65.11 -89.69 53.89
CA SER A 3 63.93 -89.19 53.20
C SER A 3 62.87 -88.85 54.26
N GLY A 4 62.88 -87.62 54.76
CA GLY A 4 61.89 -87.12 55.72
C GLY A 4 60.66 -86.57 55.00
N GLY A 5 59.68 -87.43 54.72
CA GLY A 5 58.39 -87.03 54.14
C GLY A 5 57.48 -86.37 55.18
N LEU A 6 57.37 -85.04 55.13
CA LEU A 6 56.38 -84.27 55.90
C LEU A 6 54.98 -84.48 55.29
N ARG A 7 54.12 -85.24 56.01
CA ARG A 7 52.68 -85.31 55.72
C ARG A 7 52.02 -83.99 56.11
N VAL A 8 51.62 -83.21 55.12
CA VAL A 8 50.82 -81.99 55.31
C VAL A 8 49.38 -82.39 55.63
N GLN A 9 48.84 -81.85 56.73
CA GLN A 9 47.48 -82.11 57.21
C GLN A 9 46.40 -81.64 56.21
N PRO A 10 45.28 -82.38 56.07
CA PRO A 10 44.26 -82.11 55.05
C PRO A 10 43.44 -80.82 55.26
N HIS A 11 43.48 -80.19 56.44
CA HIS A 11 42.72 -78.96 56.72
C HIS A 11 43.32 -77.69 56.07
N ILE A 12 44.60 -77.71 55.67
CA ILE A 12 45.26 -76.53 55.08
C ILE A 12 45.01 -76.44 53.55
N ARG A 13 44.67 -77.55 52.89
CA ARG A 13 44.39 -77.57 51.44
C ARG A 13 43.11 -76.82 51.04
N GLY A 14 42.11 -76.74 51.91
CA GLY A 14 40.87 -76.01 51.64
C GLY A 14 41.04 -74.49 51.59
N HIS A 15 41.95 -73.93 52.40
CA HIS A 15 42.18 -72.48 52.44
C HIS A 15 43.00 -71.97 51.25
N ILE A 16 43.94 -72.77 50.73
CA ILE A 16 44.76 -72.37 49.57
C ILE A 16 43.92 -72.35 48.28
N ALA A 17 42.99 -73.28 48.10
CA ALA A 17 42.08 -73.30 46.95
C ALA A 17 41.11 -72.09 46.93
N SER A 18 40.66 -71.64 48.11
CA SER A 18 39.80 -70.45 48.26
C SER A 18 40.54 -69.14 47.96
N CYS A 19 41.84 -69.05 48.30
CA CYS A 19 42.66 -67.88 47.98
C CYS A 19 42.98 -67.79 46.47
N ASN A 20 43.26 -68.91 45.81
CA ASN A 20 43.56 -68.90 44.37
C ASN A 20 42.34 -68.52 43.52
N GLY A 21 41.13 -68.90 43.91
CA GLY A 21 39.90 -68.47 43.22
C GLY A 21 39.62 -66.96 43.32
N ARG A 22 40.01 -66.31 44.42
CA ARG A 22 39.90 -64.85 44.56
C ARG A 22 40.95 -64.09 43.74
N VAL A 23 42.15 -64.64 43.58
CA VAL A 23 43.21 -64.01 42.78
C VAL A 23 42.86 -64.02 41.29
N GLU A 24 42.32 -65.12 40.76
CA GLU A 24 41.84 -65.20 39.37
C GLU A 24 40.63 -64.27 39.11
N LEU A 25 39.72 -64.13 40.08
CA LEU A 25 38.59 -63.20 39.96
C LEU A 25 39.04 -61.73 39.94
N VAL A 26 40.04 -61.36 40.74
CA VAL A 26 40.60 -60.00 40.71
C VAL A 26 41.37 -59.75 39.41
N LYS A 27 42.08 -60.76 38.89
CA LYS A 27 42.83 -60.64 37.64
C LYS A 27 41.90 -60.43 36.43
N THR A 28 40.82 -61.20 36.34
CA THR A 28 39.79 -61.00 35.31
C THR A 28 39.06 -59.65 35.43
N GLN A 29 38.83 -59.16 36.65
CA GLN A 29 38.31 -57.80 36.83
C GLN A 29 39.30 -56.74 36.34
N VAL A 30 40.58 -56.81 36.70
CA VAL A 30 41.60 -55.85 36.26
C VAL A 30 41.76 -55.85 34.73
N GLU A 31 41.74 -57.03 34.09
CA GLU A 31 41.79 -57.15 32.62
C GLU A 31 40.53 -56.56 31.97
N SER A 32 39.34 -56.74 32.56
CA SER A 32 38.11 -56.11 32.06
C SER A 32 38.12 -54.57 32.17
N TYR A 33 38.76 -54.03 33.21
CA TYR A 33 38.94 -52.58 33.37
C TYR A 33 40.00 -52.01 32.41
N GLN A 34 41.06 -52.77 32.09
CA GLN A 34 42.07 -52.35 31.11
C GLN A 34 41.50 -52.36 29.69
N MET A 35 40.74 -53.40 29.31
CA MET A 35 40.05 -53.46 28.02
C MET A 35 38.98 -52.35 27.87
N GLY A 36 38.31 -51.97 28.97
CA GLY A 36 37.38 -50.84 28.98
C GLY A 36 38.08 -49.47 28.82
N GLY A 37 39.30 -49.32 29.34
CA GLY A 37 40.10 -48.10 29.18
C GLY A 37 40.56 -47.84 27.75
N ASP A 38 40.95 -48.90 27.03
CA ASP A 38 41.39 -48.80 25.62
C ASP A 38 40.21 -48.49 24.68
N VAL A 39 39.02 -49.01 24.96
CA VAL A 39 37.78 -48.67 24.22
C VAL A 39 37.42 -47.19 24.43
N ILE A 40 37.52 -46.68 25.66
CA ILE A 40 37.26 -45.26 25.94
C ILE A 40 38.31 -44.37 25.25
N ALA A 41 39.57 -44.78 25.22
CA ALA A 41 40.63 -44.02 24.55
C ALA A 41 40.41 -43.91 23.03
N LEU A 42 40.01 -45.01 22.37
CA LEU A 42 39.69 -45.02 20.94
C LEU A 42 38.47 -44.14 20.61
N ASP A 43 37.41 -44.21 21.42
CA ASP A 43 36.23 -43.35 21.26
C ASP A 43 36.58 -41.86 21.40
N THR A 44 37.51 -41.50 22.31
CA THR A 44 37.94 -40.11 22.45
C THR A 44 38.75 -39.61 21.24
N GLN A 45 39.57 -40.46 20.62
CA GLN A 45 40.30 -40.11 19.39
C GLN A 45 39.37 -39.95 18.20
N GLU A 46 38.36 -40.81 18.06
CA GLU A 46 37.38 -40.70 16.98
C GLU A 46 36.51 -39.44 17.13
N LEU A 47 36.11 -39.09 18.36
CA LEU A 47 35.38 -37.85 18.63
C LEU A 47 36.23 -36.61 18.34
N GLN A 48 37.53 -36.64 18.65
CA GLN A 48 38.46 -35.57 18.29
C GLN A 48 38.61 -35.44 16.77
N ALA A 49 38.78 -36.55 16.05
CA ALA A 49 38.87 -36.55 14.59
C ALA A 49 37.60 -35.98 13.92
N ARG A 50 36.40 -36.37 14.39
CA ARG A 50 35.13 -35.79 13.93
C ARG A 50 35.03 -34.29 14.24
N GLY A 51 35.55 -33.87 15.40
CA GLY A 51 35.63 -32.46 15.78
C GLY A 51 36.53 -31.65 14.85
N GLU A 52 37.68 -32.18 14.48
CA GLU A 52 38.61 -31.54 13.54
C GLU A 52 38.06 -31.49 12.12
N GLU A 53 37.41 -32.56 11.66
CA GLU A 53 36.77 -32.62 10.36
C GLU A 53 35.65 -31.57 10.24
N THR A 54 34.78 -31.46 11.25
CA THR A 54 33.73 -30.42 11.26
C THR A 54 34.30 -29.00 11.31
N ARG A 55 35.43 -28.78 12.00
CA ARG A 55 36.15 -27.49 11.96
C ARG A 55 36.69 -27.20 10.58
N ARG A 56 37.34 -28.18 9.93
CA ARG A 56 37.85 -28.04 8.57
C ARG A 56 36.75 -27.74 7.57
N MET A 57 35.61 -28.45 7.63
CA MET A 57 34.46 -28.16 6.78
C MET A 57 33.92 -26.75 6.99
N LYS A 58 33.87 -26.25 8.24
CA LYS A 58 33.46 -24.87 8.53
C LYS A 58 34.45 -23.84 7.97
N GLU A 59 35.75 -24.10 8.07
CA GLU A 59 36.80 -23.25 7.51
C GLU A 59 36.74 -23.22 5.97
N GLU A 60 36.55 -24.38 5.33
CA GLU A 60 36.39 -24.48 3.87
C GLU A 60 35.12 -23.76 3.40
N ARG A 61 34.00 -23.89 4.12
CA ARG A 61 32.76 -23.12 3.86
C ARG A 61 32.99 -21.63 4.01
N LEU A 62 33.72 -21.19 5.03
CA LEU A 62 34.04 -19.78 5.23
C LEU A 62 34.91 -19.23 4.08
N LEU A 63 35.91 -19.98 3.63
CA LEU A 63 36.75 -19.61 2.49
C LEU A 63 35.95 -19.59 1.18
N ALA A 64 35.05 -20.54 0.97
CA ALA A 64 34.14 -20.55 -0.18
C ALA A 64 33.23 -19.31 -0.18
N PHE A 65 32.63 -18.98 0.95
CA PHE A 65 31.81 -17.77 1.12
C PHE A 65 32.61 -16.50 0.84
N GLN A 66 33.84 -16.40 1.37
CA GLN A 66 34.71 -15.25 1.09
C GLN A 66 35.06 -15.13 -0.41
N ARG A 67 35.27 -16.26 -1.11
CA ARG A 67 35.49 -16.27 -2.57
C ARG A 67 34.26 -15.78 -3.32
N ASP A 68 33.07 -16.27 -2.98
CA ASP A 68 31.81 -15.84 -3.61
C ASP A 68 31.56 -14.34 -3.42
N VAL A 69 31.74 -13.83 -2.19
CA VAL A 69 31.59 -12.39 -1.91
C VAL A 69 32.58 -11.56 -2.76
N LYS A 70 33.85 -11.97 -2.82
CA LYS A 70 34.86 -11.31 -3.67
C LYS A 70 34.47 -11.34 -5.15
N GLU A 71 33.95 -12.46 -5.64
CA GLU A 71 33.53 -12.57 -7.04
C GLU A 71 32.30 -11.69 -7.33
N ARG A 72 31.33 -11.65 -6.43
CA ARG A 72 30.12 -10.83 -6.55
C ARG A 72 30.47 -9.33 -6.59
N VAL A 73 31.45 -8.90 -5.78
CA VAL A 73 31.99 -7.53 -5.83
C VAL A 73 32.66 -7.25 -7.18
N ARG A 74 33.56 -8.14 -7.65
CA ARG A 74 34.21 -8.00 -8.97
C ARG A 74 33.19 -7.95 -10.11
N ARG A 75 32.12 -8.75 -10.04
CA ARG A 75 31.03 -8.76 -11.03
C ARG A 75 30.28 -7.43 -11.04
N LYS A 76 29.96 -6.86 -9.87
CA LYS A 76 29.36 -5.53 -9.74
C LYS A 76 30.27 -4.42 -10.26
N GLU A 77 31.57 -4.48 -10.01
CA GLU A 77 32.55 -3.52 -10.54
C GLU A 77 32.65 -3.60 -12.06
N ARG A 78 32.77 -4.80 -12.64
CA ARG A 78 32.73 -4.99 -14.11
C ARG A 78 31.45 -4.43 -14.73
N ALA A 79 30.29 -4.68 -14.11
CA ALA A 79 29.03 -4.12 -14.58
C ALA A 79 28.99 -2.58 -14.51
N ARG A 80 29.60 -1.97 -13.48
CA ARG A 80 29.74 -0.51 -13.39
C ARG A 80 30.64 0.04 -14.49
N LEU A 81 31.78 -0.61 -14.76
CA LEU A 81 32.70 -0.19 -15.83
C LEU A 81 32.04 -0.30 -17.21
N ASN A 82 31.34 -1.41 -17.49
CA ASN A 82 30.61 -1.57 -18.75
C ASN A 82 29.51 -0.51 -18.92
N LYS A 83 28.78 -0.18 -17.85
CA LYS A 83 27.76 0.88 -17.91
C LYS A 83 28.38 2.25 -18.23
N VAL A 84 29.57 2.54 -17.69
CA VAL A 84 30.29 3.78 -18.03
C VAL A 84 30.72 3.79 -19.50
N SER A 85 31.28 2.68 -20.02
CA SER A 85 31.64 2.59 -21.45
C SER A 85 30.43 2.70 -22.38
N ASP A 86 29.29 2.11 -22.02
CA ASP A 86 28.06 2.18 -22.82
C ASP A 86 27.52 3.61 -22.88
N THR A 87 27.56 4.34 -21.76
CA THR A 87 27.18 5.75 -21.74
C THR A 87 28.14 6.60 -22.59
N ALA A 88 29.46 6.35 -22.53
CA ALA A 88 30.44 7.05 -23.34
C ALA A 88 30.23 6.81 -24.85
N ASN A 89 29.99 5.57 -25.26
CA ASN A 89 29.67 5.22 -26.65
C ASN A 89 28.36 5.85 -27.12
N THR A 90 27.33 5.86 -26.27
CA THR A 90 26.04 6.50 -26.59
C THR A 90 26.19 8.01 -26.80
N HIS A 91 27.05 8.67 -26.01
CA HIS A 91 27.37 10.09 -26.19
C HIS A 91 28.16 10.37 -27.48
N HIS A 92 28.99 9.43 -27.95
CA HIS A 92 29.72 9.54 -29.23
C HIS A 92 28.76 9.43 -30.43
N ILE A 93 27.87 8.42 -30.43
CA ILE A 93 26.88 8.19 -31.50
C ILE A 93 25.90 9.38 -31.62
N LYS A 94 25.50 9.98 -30.49
CA LYS A 94 24.65 11.19 -30.49
C LYS A 94 25.36 12.43 -31.04
N LYS A 95 26.68 12.54 -30.91
CA LYS A 95 27.44 13.65 -31.51
C LYS A 95 27.57 13.51 -33.03
N GLU A 96 27.76 12.29 -33.55
CA GLU A 96 27.85 12.02 -34.99
C GLU A 96 26.50 12.15 -35.72
N THR A 97 25.41 11.75 -35.08
CA THR A 97 24.06 11.91 -35.65
C THR A 97 23.59 13.38 -35.68
N ARG A 98 24.10 14.22 -34.77
CA ARG A 98 23.83 15.68 -34.78
C ARG A 98 24.57 16.42 -35.91
N SER A 99 25.73 15.95 -36.36
CA SER A 99 26.45 16.57 -37.48
C SER A 99 25.86 16.20 -38.85
N PHE A 100 25.10 15.10 -38.97
CA PHE A 100 24.43 14.70 -40.22
C PHE A 100 23.05 15.35 -40.43
N SER A 101 22.36 15.80 -39.38
CA SER A 101 20.98 16.32 -39.48
C SER A 101 20.86 17.83 -39.80
N ALA A 102 21.97 18.56 -39.93
CA ALA A 102 21.94 20.03 -40.14
C ALA A 102 21.65 20.49 -41.59
N LYS A 103 21.35 19.59 -42.54
CA LYS A 103 21.17 19.95 -43.96
C LYS A 103 19.86 19.57 -44.63
N ARG A 104 18.81 19.16 -43.91
CA ARG A 104 17.48 18.95 -44.51
C ARG A 104 16.37 19.64 -43.71
N ARG A 105 15.86 20.74 -44.26
CA ARG A 105 14.59 21.36 -43.87
C ARG A 105 13.43 20.50 -44.42
N PRO A 106 12.49 20.01 -43.60
CA PRO A 106 11.22 19.50 -44.09
C PRO A 106 10.15 20.60 -44.05
N LEU A 107 9.38 20.66 -45.13
CA LEU A 107 8.16 21.42 -45.28
C LEU A 107 7.08 20.85 -44.36
N MET A 108 6.30 21.75 -43.76
CA MET A 108 5.18 21.50 -42.85
C MET A 108 4.15 20.49 -43.38
N GLN A 109 3.73 19.55 -42.54
CA GLN A 109 2.32 19.26 -42.20
C GLN A 109 2.22 18.07 -41.23
N GLY A 110 1.29 18.15 -40.27
CA GLY A 110 0.77 16.99 -39.53
C GLY A 110 1.00 17.04 -38.02
N ARG A 111 -0.12 17.10 -37.28
CA ARG A 111 -0.19 17.06 -35.82
C ARG A 111 0.40 15.76 -35.26
N GLY A 112 1.32 15.90 -34.30
CA GLY A 112 1.78 14.83 -33.43
C GLY A 112 2.41 15.44 -32.17
N THR A 113 1.93 15.02 -31.01
CA THR A 113 2.39 15.46 -29.68
C THR A 113 3.85 15.03 -29.42
N PRO A 114 4.72 15.92 -28.93
CA PRO A 114 6.07 15.52 -28.55
C PRO A 114 6.11 14.90 -27.15
N VAL A 115 6.67 13.69 -27.07
CA VAL A 115 7.13 13.07 -25.82
C VAL A 115 8.43 13.77 -25.40
N ILE A 116 8.39 14.44 -24.25
CA ILE A 116 9.55 15.14 -23.68
C ILE A 116 10.41 14.10 -22.94
N SER A 117 11.64 13.91 -23.41
CA SER A 117 12.66 13.10 -22.75
C SER A 117 13.24 13.84 -21.54
N GLU A 118 13.19 13.19 -20.37
CA GLU A 118 13.86 13.60 -19.13
C GLU A 118 15.37 13.35 -19.19
N VAL A 119 16.18 14.39 -19.38
CA VAL A 119 17.54 14.47 -18.82
C VAL A 119 17.86 15.96 -18.63
N GLU A 120 18.55 16.30 -17.53
CA GLU A 120 19.04 17.64 -17.14
C GLU A 120 18.16 18.46 -16.18
N VAL A 121 17.83 17.91 -15.01
CA VAL A 121 17.39 18.73 -13.86
C VAL A 121 17.99 18.18 -12.55
N THR A 122 19.29 18.33 -12.34
CA THR A 122 19.88 18.05 -11.01
C THR A 122 20.67 19.22 -10.42
N GLU A 123 21.05 20.24 -11.20
CA GLU A 123 21.85 21.35 -10.67
C GLU A 123 21.05 22.66 -10.44
N ALA A 124 19.94 22.87 -11.16
CA ALA A 124 19.13 24.10 -11.03
C ALA A 124 18.28 24.19 -9.74
N GLY A 125 18.02 23.05 -9.06
CA GLY A 125 17.17 23.01 -7.86
C GLY A 125 17.77 23.72 -6.62
N SER A 126 19.10 23.72 -6.50
CA SER A 126 19.82 24.27 -5.34
C SER A 126 19.77 25.81 -5.27
N ALA A 127 19.71 26.49 -6.41
CA ALA A 127 19.66 27.95 -6.46
C ALA A 127 18.27 28.48 -6.10
N VAL A 128 17.21 27.80 -6.56
CA VAL A 128 15.81 28.17 -6.30
C VAL A 128 15.43 27.97 -4.83
N GLN A 129 15.94 26.91 -4.18
CA GLN A 129 15.73 26.69 -2.74
C GLN A 129 16.43 27.74 -1.86
N ARG A 130 17.62 28.22 -2.24
CA ARG A 130 18.31 29.31 -1.52
C ARG A 130 17.60 30.66 -1.66
N ALA A 131 17.11 30.99 -2.85
CA ALA A 131 16.33 32.21 -3.08
C ALA A 131 15.01 32.22 -2.28
N ARG A 132 14.36 31.05 -2.14
CA ARG A 132 13.11 30.90 -1.39
C ARG A 132 13.28 31.13 0.12
N LEU A 133 14.38 30.68 0.71
CA LEU A 133 14.64 30.88 2.15
C LEU A 133 14.95 32.35 2.49
N SER A 134 15.61 33.08 1.58
CA SER A 134 15.95 34.50 1.78
C SER A 134 14.72 35.43 1.73
N LEU A 135 13.68 35.08 0.97
CA LEU A 135 12.43 35.86 0.90
C LEU A 135 11.51 35.65 2.12
N LEU A 136 11.55 34.46 2.73
CA LEU A 136 10.71 34.13 3.89
C LEU A 136 11.23 34.74 5.20
N SER A 137 12.53 35.07 5.29
CA SER A 137 13.10 35.74 6.47
C SER A 137 12.83 37.25 6.51
N ALA A 138 12.46 37.87 5.40
CA ALA A 138 12.31 39.33 5.29
C ALA A 138 10.90 39.86 5.62
N SER A 139 9.94 38.97 5.91
CA SER A 139 8.52 39.35 6.04
C SER A 139 7.89 38.78 7.30
N ARG A 140 8.43 39.14 8.47
CA ARG A 140 7.78 38.91 9.77
C ARG A 140 7.32 40.26 10.36
N PRO A 141 6.02 40.60 10.33
CA PRO A 141 5.51 41.78 10.99
C PRO A 141 5.55 41.60 12.51
N THR A 142 6.05 42.60 13.23
CA THR A 142 6.28 42.60 14.69
C THR A 142 5.13 43.19 15.52
N SER A 143 3.90 43.27 15.01
CA SER A 143 2.77 43.77 15.80
C SER A 143 1.56 42.81 15.83
N PRO A 144 0.94 42.63 17.01
CA PRO A 144 -0.28 41.85 17.13
C PRO A 144 -1.49 42.62 16.54
N PRO A 145 -2.48 41.91 15.96
CA PRO A 145 -3.67 42.53 15.37
C PRO A 145 -4.63 43.05 16.46
N PRO A 146 -5.38 44.15 16.19
CA PRO A 146 -6.35 44.69 17.13
C PRO A 146 -7.63 43.84 17.23
N PRO A 147 -8.36 43.90 18.36
CA PRO A 147 -9.58 43.12 18.59
C PRO A 147 -10.77 43.62 17.75
N ALA A 148 -11.62 42.68 17.36
CA ALA A 148 -12.78 42.88 16.48
C ALA A 148 -13.92 43.67 17.16
N PRO A 149 -14.65 44.54 16.44
CA PRO A 149 -15.78 45.28 16.99
C PRO A 149 -17.05 44.41 17.12
N SER A 150 -17.73 44.56 18.25
CA SER A 150 -19.02 43.96 18.58
C SER A 150 -20.16 44.47 17.70
N THR A 151 -20.93 43.54 17.15
CA THR A 151 -22.17 43.77 16.39
C THR A 151 -23.33 44.22 17.30
N PRO A 152 -24.12 45.25 16.94
CA PRO A 152 -25.34 45.58 17.64
C PRO A 152 -26.52 44.71 17.17
N GLU A 153 -27.39 44.40 18.13
CA GLU A 153 -28.65 43.67 17.95
C GLU A 153 -29.58 44.37 16.95
N ARG A 154 -30.23 43.56 16.10
CA ARG A 154 -31.21 44.03 15.12
C ARG A 154 -32.58 43.53 15.57
N GLY A 155 -33.40 44.48 16.02
CA GLY A 155 -34.78 44.28 16.46
C GLY A 155 -35.72 43.81 15.36
N GLU A 156 -36.82 43.25 15.85
CA GLU A 156 -37.94 42.64 15.16
C GLU A 156 -38.75 43.65 14.33
N GLU A 157 -39.22 43.23 13.16
CA GLU A 157 -40.30 43.88 12.40
C GLU A 157 -41.16 42.77 11.76
N PRO A 158 -42.49 42.76 11.98
CA PRO A 158 -43.41 41.83 11.34
C PRO A 158 -44.00 42.45 10.08
N CYS A 159 -44.06 41.70 8.98
CA CYS A 159 -44.87 42.08 7.82
C CYS A 159 -45.68 40.86 7.38
N GLY A 160 -46.99 40.99 7.52
CA GLY A 160 -47.96 40.05 7.00
C GLY A 160 -48.33 40.32 5.55
N GLU A 161 -49.46 39.70 5.23
CA GLU A 161 -50.37 39.97 4.11
C GLU A 161 -50.14 39.18 2.81
N VAL A 162 -51.03 38.20 2.71
CA VAL A 162 -51.38 37.33 1.59
C VAL A 162 -51.93 38.16 0.43
N LEU A 163 -51.38 38.00 -0.76
CA LEU A 163 -52.03 38.40 -2.01
C LEU A 163 -52.06 37.22 -2.98
N THR A 164 -53.28 36.92 -3.41
CA THR A 164 -53.71 35.93 -4.42
C THR A 164 -53.20 36.28 -5.83
N PRO A 165 -52.97 35.28 -6.71
CA PRO A 165 -52.57 35.53 -8.09
C PRO A 165 -53.79 35.65 -9.01
N ALA A 166 -54.04 36.86 -9.51
CA ALA A 166 -54.93 37.08 -10.63
C ALA A 166 -54.14 37.78 -11.75
N THR A 167 -53.91 37.01 -12.82
CA THR A 167 -54.08 37.35 -14.23
C THR A 167 -53.54 38.69 -14.76
N LEU A 168 -52.83 38.58 -15.90
CA LEU A 168 -52.63 39.54 -17.01
C LEU A 168 -51.13 39.84 -17.31
N PRO A 169 -50.78 40.39 -18.49
CA PRO A 169 -50.62 39.67 -19.75
C PRO A 169 -49.23 39.91 -20.39
N ALA A 170 -48.98 39.29 -21.54
CA ALA A 170 -47.85 39.61 -22.41
C ALA A 170 -47.81 41.12 -22.73
N SER A 171 -46.73 41.81 -22.38
CA SER A 171 -46.48 43.17 -22.86
C SER A 171 -45.01 43.58 -22.72
N ARG A 172 -44.42 43.82 -23.89
CA ARG A 172 -43.41 44.86 -24.17
C ARG A 172 -42.00 44.64 -23.60
N CYS A 173 -41.11 44.33 -24.56
CA CYS A 173 -39.70 44.70 -24.54
C CYS A 173 -39.53 46.21 -24.26
N CYS A 174 -39.46 46.58 -22.99
CA CYS A 174 -39.00 47.89 -22.57
C CYS A 174 -37.48 47.91 -22.67
N GLY A 175 -36.94 48.54 -23.72
CA GLY A 175 -35.56 48.99 -23.78
C GLY A 175 -35.31 50.03 -22.70
N HIS A 176 -35.12 49.61 -21.46
CA HIS A 176 -34.62 50.46 -20.39
C HIS A 176 -33.12 50.67 -20.63
N ARG A 177 -32.83 51.71 -21.43
CA ARG A 177 -31.54 52.38 -21.46
C ARG A 177 -31.28 52.88 -20.03
N SER A 178 -30.57 52.06 -19.25
CA SER A 178 -30.32 52.31 -17.84
C SER A 178 -29.65 53.67 -17.72
N ALA A 179 -30.33 54.63 -17.09
CA ALA A 179 -29.78 55.93 -16.77
C ALA A 179 -28.42 55.71 -16.10
N GLY A 180 -27.36 56.20 -16.74
CA GLY A 180 -26.00 56.05 -16.27
C GLY A 180 -25.87 56.65 -14.88
N ARG A 181 -25.93 55.80 -13.84
CA ARG A 181 -25.50 56.16 -12.50
C ARG A 181 -24.03 56.55 -12.62
N ARG A 182 -23.77 57.86 -12.66
CA ARG A 182 -22.42 58.39 -12.54
C ARG A 182 -21.97 58.06 -11.13
N PHE A 183 -21.25 56.96 -10.99
CA PHE A 183 -20.57 56.62 -9.74
C PHE A 183 -19.76 57.83 -9.29
N THR A 184 -20.00 58.26 -8.05
CA THR A 184 -19.24 59.35 -7.46
C THR A 184 -17.75 58.93 -7.39
N ALA A 185 -16.83 59.89 -7.42
CA ALA A 185 -15.39 59.62 -7.33
C ALA A 185 -15.00 58.65 -6.18
N PRO A 186 -15.57 58.74 -4.94
CA PRO A 186 -15.29 57.77 -3.89
C PRO A 186 -15.78 56.34 -4.18
N ASP A 187 -16.89 56.16 -4.90
CA ASP A 187 -17.38 54.83 -5.29
C ASP A 187 -16.45 54.13 -6.29
N ARG A 188 -15.82 54.90 -7.19
CA ARG A 188 -14.83 54.38 -8.16
C ARG A 188 -13.58 53.86 -7.45
N LEU A 189 -13.07 54.59 -6.46
CA LEU A 189 -11.90 54.18 -5.68
C LEU A 189 -12.19 52.92 -4.85
N ALA A 190 -13.38 52.81 -4.25
CA ALA A 190 -13.79 51.62 -3.52
C ALA A 190 -13.91 50.39 -4.44
N LEU A 191 -14.47 50.58 -5.64
CA LEU A 191 -14.58 49.53 -6.66
C LEU A 191 -13.19 49.08 -7.15
N ASP A 192 -12.26 50.01 -7.38
CA ASP A 192 -10.90 49.68 -7.80
C ASP A 192 -10.09 48.97 -6.71
N ARG A 193 -10.31 49.31 -5.43
CA ARG A 193 -9.76 48.54 -4.29
C ARG A 193 -10.31 47.11 -4.27
N ARG A 194 -11.63 46.91 -4.42
CA ARG A 194 -12.24 45.57 -4.49
C ARG A 194 -11.70 44.76 -5.67
N ARG A 195 -11.55 45.38 -6.85
CA ARG A 195 -10.97 44.74 -8.04
C ARG A 195 -9.51 44.35 -7.82
N SER A 196 -8.72 45.20 -7.18
CA SER A 196 -7.32 44.90 -6.83
C SER A 196 -7.20 43.76 -5.84
N GLN A 197 -8.05 43.73 -4.81
CA GLN A 197 -8.12 42.61 -3.86
C GLN A 197 -8.55 41.31 -4.56
N ALA A 198 -9.57 41.35 -5.42
CA ALA A 198 -9.99 40.19 -6.20
C ALA A 198 -8.88 39.66 -7.11
N ARG A 199 -8.08 40.54 -7.74
CA ARG A 199 -6.90 40.15 -8.52
C ARG A 199 -5.83 39.48 -7.68
N GLN A 200 -5.55 40.01 -6.48
CA GLN A 200 -4.60 39.42 -5.55
C GLN A 200 -5.06 38.03 -5.09
N LEU A 201 -6.32 37.90 -4.68
CA LEU A 201 -6.91 36.61 -4.30
C LEU A 201 -6.87 35.60 -5.44
N HIS A 202 -7.19 36.02 -6.67
CA HIS A 202 -7.09 35.15 -7.84
C HIS A 202 -5.65 34.67 -8.08
N MET A 203 -4.66 35.55 -7.93
CA MET A 203 -3.24 35.19 -8.04
C MET A 203 -2.81 34.20 -6.95
N PHE A 204 -3.23 34.42 -5.69
CA PHE A 204 -2.99 33.48 -4.60
C PHE A 204 -3.65 32.11 -4.86
N HIS A 205 -4.92 32.07 -5.25
CA HIS A 205 -5.61 30.82 -5.60
C HIS A 205 -4.88 30.06 -6.70
N ARG A 206 -4.40 30.76 -7.74
CA ARG A 206 -3.61 30.15 -8.80
C ARG A 206 -2.30 29.55 -8.28
N LEU A 207 -1.57 30.29 -7.43
CA LEU A 207 -0.33 29.82 -6.81
C LEU A 207 -0.56 28.56 -5.96
N TYR A 208 -1.54 28.58 -5.06
CA TYR A 208 -1.88 27.43 -4.21
C TYR A 208 -2.27 26.22 -5.04
N SER A 209 -3.10 26.40 -6.07
CA SER A 209 -3.46 25.33 -6.99
C SER A 209 -2.24 24.75 -7.72
N HIS A 210 -1.23 25.56 -8.05
CA HIS A 210 0.00 25.07 -8.65
C HIS A 210 0.86 24.28 -7.64
N LEU A 211 0.99 24.77 -6.41
CA LEU A 211 1.73 24.08 -5.35
C LEU A 211 1.11 22.73 -5.02
N GLU A 212 -0.22 22.67 -4.86
CA GLU A 212 -0.95 21.44 -4.59
C GLU A 212 -0.77 20.42 -5.72
N ARG A 213 -0.80 20.87 -6.98
CA ARG A 213 -0.52 20.02 -8.15
C ARG A 213 0.91 19.49 -8.18
N GLU A 214 1.90 20.31 -7.80
CA GLU A 214 3.30 19.86 -7.71
C GLU A 214 3.49 18.83 -6.59
N GLU A 215 2.91 19.07 -5.41
CA GLU A 215 2.95 18.10 -4.33
C GLU A 215 2.26 16.79 -4.72
N ALA A 216 1.13 16.86 -5.41
CA ALA A 216 0.44 15.68 -5.94
C ALA A 216 1.33 14.92 -6.94
N ARG A 217 2.07 15.60 -7.81
CA ARG A 217 3.06 14.97 -8.72
C ARG A 217 4.17 14.29 -7.93
N GLN A 218 4.77 14.97 -6.96
CA GLN A 218 5.86 14.41 -6.14
C GLN A 218 5.38 13.20 -5.32
N ARG A 219 4.18 13.27 -4.74
CA ARG A 219 3.56 12.13 -4.05
C ARG A 219 3.37 10.93 -4.98
N ARG A 220 2.86 11.15 -6.21
CA ARG A 220 2.69 10.07 -7.20
C ARG A 220 4.02 9.44 -7.60
N VAL A 221 5.05 10.25 -7.85
CA VAL A 221 6.39 9.73 -8.19
C VAL A 221 6.97 8.92 -7.02
N ARG A 222 6.84 9.42 -5.78
CA ARG A 222 7.32 8.70 -4.59
C ARG A 222 6.63 7.34 -4.42
N LEU A 223 5.30 7.31 -4.58
CA LEU A 223 4.53 6.06 -4.50
C LEU A 223 4.89 5.09 -5.63
N ALA A 224 5.11 5.58 -6.85
CA ALA A 224 5.54 4.74 -7.97
C ALA A 224 6.92 4.12 -7.74
N LEU A 225 7.87 4.90 -7.21
CA LEU A 225 9.19 4.40 -6.84
C LEU A 225 9.12 3.38 -5.69
N GLN A 226 8.29 3.63 -4.67
CA GLN A 226 8.05 2.70 -3.57
C GLN A 226 7.46 1.38 -4.09
N GLY A 227 6.41 1.45 -4.91
CA GLY A 227 5.79 0.26 -5.52
C GLY A 227 6.77 -0.52 -6.39
N SER A 228 7.61 0.17 -7.17
CA SER A 228 8.65 -0.48 -8.00
C SER A 228 9.73 -1.15 -7.15
N ALA A 229 10.11 -0.54 -6.01
CA ALA A 229 11.06 -1.13 -5.07
C ALA A 229 10.46 -2.35 -4.35
N GLU A 230 9.20 -2.29 -3.95
CA GLU A 230 8.47 -3.43 -3.37
C GLU A 230 8.32 -4.57 -4.36
N GLN A 231 7.95 -4.27 -5.61
CA GLN A 231 7.89 -5.27 -6.67
C GLN A 231 9.24 -5.96 -6.88
N ARG A 232 10.33 -5.18 -6.97
CA ARG A 232 11.68 -5.74 -7.08
C ARG A 232 12.06 -6.59 -5.87
N LYS A 233 11.64 -6.21 -4.66
CA LYS A 233 11.85 -7.03 -3.45
C LYS A 233 11.10 -8.35 -3.53
N ARG A 234 9.84 -8.34 -4.00
CA ARG A 234 9.04 -9.55 -4.20
C ARG A 234 9.66 -10.47 -5.26
N GLU A 235 10.08 -9.91 -6.39
CA GLU A 235 10.75 -10.66 -7.46
C GLU A 235 12.07 -11.27 -6.95
N ASN A 236 12.88 -10.52 -6.21
CA ASN A 236 14.11 -11.05 -5.60
C ASN A 236 13.84 -12.13 -4.55
N GLU A 237 12.77 -12.00 -3.76
CA GLU A 237 12.36 -13.00 -2.77
C GLU A 237 11.89 -14.29 -3.46
N ILE A 238 11.11 -14.18 -4.53
CA ILE A 238 10.71 -15.33 -5.36
C ILE A 238 11.95 -15.98 -5.98
N GLN A 239 12.87 -15.20 -6.55
CA GLN A 239 14.12 -15.74 -7.07
C GLN A 239 14.97 -16.43 -6.01
N ARG A 240 14.98 -15.92 -4.76
CA ARG A 240 15.66 -16.58 -3.65
C ARG A 240 15.01 -17.92 -3.33
N ARG A 241 13.69 -17.97 -3.24
CA ARG A 241 12.93 -19.20 -2.98
C ARG A 241 13.12 -20.24 -4.07
N MET A 242 13.00 -19.87 -5.34
CA MET A 242 13.28 -20.77 -6.46
C MET A 242 14.72 -21.31 -6.45
N ALA A 243 15.70 -20.52 -5.97
CA ALA A 243 17.08 -20.98 -5.85
C ALA A 243 17.28 -21.90 -4.62
N GLU A 244 16.59 -21.64 -3.52
CA GLU A 244 16.55 -22.51 -2.33
C GLU A 244 15.86 -23.85 -2.66
N GLU A 245 14.73 -23.82 -3.37
CA GLU A 245 13.98 -24.99 -3.84
C GLU A 245 14.79 -25.79 -4.88
N GLY A 246 15.46 -25.12 -5.83
CA GLY A 246 16.34 -25.78 -6.80
C GLY A 246 17.59 -26.42 -6.18
N GLU A 247 18.08 -25.93 -5.04
CA GLU A 247 19.15 -26.58 -4.26
C GLU A 247 18.62 -27.76 -3.40
N GLU A 248 17.32 -27.78 -3.09
CA GLU A 248 16.65 -28.84 -2.31
C GLU A 248 16.14 -30.00 -3.20
N GLU A 249 15.77 -29.73 -4.45
CA GLU A 249 15.37 -30.72 -5.46
C GLU A 249 16.51 -31.66 -5.89
N ASP A 250 17.77 -31.23 -5.80
CA ASP A 250 18.94 -32.11 -6.03
C ASP A 250 19.14 -33.15 -4.89
N GLY A 251 18.38 -33.06 -3.79
CA GLY A 251 18.49 -33.95 -2.63
C GLY A 251 17.23 -34.75 -2.26
N VAL A 252 16.02 -34.32 -2.63
CA VAL A 252 14.75 -34.90 -2.10
C VAL A 252 13.62 -34.95 -3.14
N ALA A 253 13.89 -35.40 -4.36
CA ALA A 253 12.92 -35.38 -5.47
C ALA A 253 11.74 -36.38 -5.41
N VAL A 254 11.36 -36.96 -4.25
CA VAL A 254 10.30 -38.00 -4.21
C VAL A 254 9.12 -37.70 -3.26
N SER A 255 9.17 -36.66 -2.41
CA SER A 255 8.10 -36.44 -1.40
C SER A 255 7.43 -35.04 -1.40
N VAL A 256 7.91 -34.08 -2.19
CA VAL A 256 7.44 -32.67 -2.12
C VAL A 256 6.22 -32.40 -3.02
N GLY A 257 6.10 -33.06 -4.17
CA GLY A 257 5.01 -32.81 -5.12
C GLY A 257 3.60 -33.11 -4.58
N SER A 258 3.46 -34.05 -3.65
CA SER A 258 2.15 -34.37 -3.03
C SER A 258 1.65 -33.29 -2.08
N TRP A 259 2.54 -32.55 -1.42
CA TRP A 259 2.17 -31.53 -0.44
C TRP A 259 1.81 -30.20 -1.10
N GLU A 260 2.53 -29.83 -2.16
CA GLU A 260 2.25 -28.61 -2.92
C GLU A 260 0.93 -28.69 -3.71
N GLU A 261 0.60 -29.86 -4.22
CA GLU A 261 -0.67 -30.10 -4.91
C GLU A 261 -1.85 -30.07 -3.91
N GLU A 262 -1.70 -30.69 -2.74
CA GLU A 262 -2.70 -30.61 -1.66
C GLU A 262 -2.86 -29.17 -1.13
N GLU A 263 -1.77 -28.41 -0.99
CA GLU A 263 -1.84 -27.01 -0.58
C GLU A 263 -2.53 -26.13 -1.63
N ARG A 264 -2.28 -26.37 -2.93
CA ARG A 264 -2.96 -25.69 -4.02
C ARG A 264 -4.46 -25.99 -4.02
N GLU A 265 -4.86 -27.25 -3.90
CA GLU A 265 -6.27 -27.64 -3.80
C GLU A 265 -6.96 -26.98 -2.60
N ARG A 266 -6.29 -26.95 -1.44
CA ARG A 266 -6.79 -26.27 -0.24
C ARG A 266 -6.99 -24.77 -0.46
N LEU A 267 -6.06 -24.11 -1.15
CA LEU A 267 -6.18 -22.70 -1.50
C LEU A 267 -7.33 -22.45 -2.48
N GLU A 268 -7.47 -23.28 -3.51
CA GLU A 268 -8.57 -23.16 -4.48
C GLU A 268 -9.94 -23.37 -3.82
N VAL A 269 -10.08 -24.37 -2.94
CA VAL A 269 -11.30 -24.59 -2.16
C VAL A 269 -11.57 -23.40 -1.23
N TRP A 270 -10.54 -22.84 -0.61
CA TRP A 270 -10.67 -21.65 0.24
C TRP A 270 -11.12 -20.41 -0.56
N GLU A 271 -10.58 -20.19 -1.76
CA GLU A 271 -10.99 -19.08 -2.63
C GLU A 271 -12.43 -19.25 -3.12
N GLN A 272 -12.82 -20.47 -3.50
CA GLN A 272 -14.18 -20.78 -3.93
C GLN A 272 -15.19 -20.58 -2.80
N THR A 273 -14.86 -21.06 -1.59
CA THR A 273 -15.73 -20.86 -0.41
C THR A 273 -15.89 -19.39 -0.07
N LEU A 274 -14.79 -18.61 -0.08
CA LEU A 274 -14.84 -17.17 0.14
C LEU A 274 -15.64 -16.43 -0.94
N ALA A 275 -15.56 -16.86 -2.20
CA ALA A 275 -16.37 -16.30 -3.29
C ALA A 275 -17.87 -16.58 -3.10
N LEU A 276 -18.23 -17.79 -2.67
CA LEU A 276 -19.61 -18.16 -2.35
C LEU A 276 -20.15 -17.37 -1.16
N GLU A 277 -19.36 -17.20 -0.10
CA GLU A 277 -19.73 -16.38 1.06
C GLU A 277 -19.95 -14.91 0.68
N ARG A 278 -19.05 -14.32 -0.11
CA ARG A 278 -19.20 -12.95 -0.62
C ARG A 278 -20.47 -12.80 -1.45
N ARG A 279 -20.79 -13.78 -2.30
CA ARG A 279 -22.02 -13.79 -3.10
C ARG A 279 -23.26 -13.87 -2.19
N ARG A 280 -23.26 -14.78 -1.22
CA ARG A 280 -24.35 -14.93 -0.25
C ARG A 280 -24.57 -13.64 0.55
N HIS A 281 -23.49 -13.02 1.03
CA HIS A 281 -23.54 -11.76 1.75
C HIS A 281 -24.12 -10.62 0.89
N ARG A 282 -23.69 -10.48 -0.38
CA ARG A 282 -24.26 -9.49 -1.31
C ARG A 282 -25.75 -9.68 -1.53
N LEU A 283 -26.20 -10.93 -1.71
CA LEU A 283 -27.61 -11.25 -1.87
C LEU A 283 -28.42 -10.96 -0.59
N GLN A 284 -27.84 -11.23 0.58
CA GLN A 284 -28.48 -10.92 1.86
C GLN A 284 -28.65 -9.40 2.04
N VAL A 285 -27.59 -8.62 1.83
CA VAL A 285 -27.65 -7.15 1.90
C VAL A 285 -28.67 -6.59 0.91
N ALA A 286 -28.75 -7.14 -0.31
CA ALA A 286 -29.74 -6.72 -1.30
C ALA A 286 -31.18 -6.96 -0.81
N LYS A 287 -31.46 -8.15 -0.25
CA LYS A 287 -32.77 -8.50 0.32
C LYS A 287 -33.12 -7.61 1.52
N GLU A 288 -32.17 -7.34 2.41
CA GLU A 288 -32.38 -6.44 3.56
C GLU A 288 -32.66 -5.01 3.10
N THR A 289 -31.94 -4.54 2.08
CA THR A 289 -32.16 -3.22 1.48
C THR A 289 -33.55 -3.12 0.85
N GLU A 290 -34.00 -4.16 0.13
CA GLU A 290 -35.35 -4.23 -0.45
C GLU A 290 -36.44 -4.20 0.63
N ARG A 291 -36.33 -5.04 1.66
CA ARG A 291 -37.24 -5.05 2.81
C ARG A 291 -37.32 -3.69 3.50
N TYR A 292 -36.17 -3.03 3.67
CA TYR A 292 -36.12 -1.70 4.27
C TYR A 292 -36.83 -0.64 3.41
N LEU A 293 -36.61 -0.65 2.09
CA LEU A 293 -37.29 0.25 1.16
C LEU A 293 -38.81 0.01 1.13
N GLU A 294 -39.24 -1.25 1.14
CA GLU A 294 -40.65 -1.61 1.22
C GLU A 294 -41.29 -1.11 2.52
N ALA A 295 -40.61 -1.28 3.66
CA ALA A 295 -41.09 -0.77 4.94
C ALA A 295 -41.21 0.76 4.94
N LEU A 296 -40.22 1.49 4.39
CA LEU A 296 -40.30 2.94 4.23
C LEU A 296 -41.49 3.36 3.34
N ARG A 297 -41.70 2.65 2.23
CA ARG A 297 -42.85 2.92 1.34
C ARG A 297 -44.18 2.67 2.05
N ALA A 298 -44.29 1.59 2.81
CA ALA A 298 -45.51 1.29 3.58
C ALA A 298 -45.80 2.40 4.60
N GLN A 299 -44.80 2.79 5.40
CA GLN A 299 -44.95 3.91 6.34
C GLN A 299 -45.37 5.20 5.65
N LEU A 300 -44.80 5.49 4.48
CA LEU A 300 -45.13 6.70 3.72
C LEU A 300 -46.54 6.63 3.13
N ARG A 301 -47.01 5.46 2.69
CA ARG A 301 -48.40 5.27 2.24
C ARG A 301 -49.39 5.59 3.36
N ASP A 302 -49.14 5.07 4.57
CA ASP A 302 -50.01 5.29 5.72
C ASP A 302 -50.10 6.77 6.09
N ARG A 303 -48.97 7.48 6.06
CA ARG A 303 -48.92 8.92 6.34
C ARG A 303 -49.55 9.77 5.24
N LEU A 304 -49.37 9.36 3.99
CA LEU A 304 -49.96 10.07 2.85
C LEU A 304 -51.47 9.87 2.74
N ALA A 305 -52.02 8.78 3.28
CA ALA A 305 -53.47 8.57 3.32
C ALA A 305 -54.21 9.66 4.11
N SER A 306 -53.56 10.25 5.13
CA SER A 306 -54.09 11.40 5.88
C SER A 306 -53.79 12.76 5.24
N CYS A 307 -53.00 12.82 4.17
CA CYS A 307 -52.56 14.07 3.56
C CYS A 307 -53.48 14.45 2.38
N PRO A 308 -54.05 15.67 2.35
CA PRO A 308 -55.01 16.06 1.31
C PRO A 308 -54.37 16.28 -0.07
N THR A 309 -53.05 16.54 -0.11
CA THR A 309 -52.31 16.77 -1.36
C THR A 309 -51.21 15.73 -1.55
N PRO A 310 -51.16 15.02 -2.69
CA PRO A 310 -50.09 14.08 -2.96
C PRO A 310 -48.76 14.82 -3.17
N PRO A 311 -47.64 14.30 -2.66
CA PRO A 311 -46.33 14.90 -2.84
C PRO A 311 -45.88 14.81 -4.30
N PRO A 312 -45.01 15.72 -4.75
CA PRO A 312 -44.45 15.66 -6.09
C PRO A 312 -43.63 14.36 -6.31
N PRO A 313 -43.50 13.89 -7.55
CA PRO A 313 -42.67 12.74 -7.87
C PRO A 313 -41.19 13.02 -7.53
N LEU A 314 -40.46 12.00 -7.09
CA LEU A 314 -39.06 12.14 -6.67
C LEU A 314 -38.11 12.33 -7.86
N CYS A 315 -38.48 11.81 -9.03
CA CYS A 315 -37.70 11.97 -10.26
C CYS A 315 -38.64 12.12 -11.47
N SER A 316 -38.06 12.51 -12.60
CA SER A 316 -38.76 12.64 -13.89
C SER A 316 -39.09 11.32 -14.58
N CYS A 317 -38.64 10.18 -14.05
CA CYS A 317 -38.90 8.87 -14.68
C CYS A 317 -40.34 8.39 -14.49
N GLY A 318 -41.12 9.01 -13.60
CA GLY A 318 -42.48 8.60 -13.30
C GLY A 318 -43.37 9.79 -12.95
N SER A 319 -44.67 9.61 -13.14
CA SER A 319 -45.69 10.63 -12.85
C SER A 319 -46.01 10.73 -11.36
N SER A 320 -45.93 9.61 -10.64
CA SER A 320 -46.21 9.53 -9.21
C SER A 320 -44.96 9.23 -8.39
N LEU A 321 -45.02 9.55 -7.11
CA LEU A 321 -44.02 9.15 -6.10
C LEU A 321 -43.71 7.64 -6.15
N TRP A 322 -44.72 6.82 -6.42
CA TRP A 322 -44.63 5.37 -6.37
C TRP A 322 -43.99 4.75 -7.62
N ASP A 323 -43.94 5.49 -8.73
CA ASP A 323 -43.35 5.02 -9.99
C ASP A 323 -41.81 5.08 -9.96
N THR A 324 -41.22 5.77 -8.98
CA THR A 324 -39.77 5.82 -8.81
C THR A 324 -39.26 4.54 -8.14
N HIS A 325 -38.31 3.84 -8.76
CA HIS A 325 -37.68 2.63 -8.21
C HIS A 325 -36.20 2.52 -8.64
N PRO A 326 -35.26 2.25 -7.71
CA PRO A 326 -33.82 2.25 -8.03
C PRO A 326 -33.40 1.18 -9.05
N LEU A 327 -34.18 0.11 -9.22
CA LEU A 327 -33.93 -0.96 -10.19
C LEU A 327 -34.56 -0.73 -11.57
N THR A 328 -35.60 0.11 -11.69
CA THR A 328 -36.36 0.26 -12.96
C THR A 328 -36.29 1.67 -13.53
N CYS A 329 -35.78 2.65 -12.78
CA CYS A 329 -35.52 3.99 -13.29
C CYS A 329 -34.51 3.99 -14.44
N ALA A 330 -34.57 5.02 -15.29
CA ALA A 330 -33.62 5.19 -16.40
C ALA A 330 -32.17 5.36 -15.90
N ASN A 331 -31.18 4.96 -16.71
CA ASN A 331 -29.76 5.01 -16.32
C ASN A 331 -29.26 6.39 -15.85
N ASN A 332 -29.84 7.48 -16.37
CA ASN A 332 -29.48 8.86 -16.01
C ASN A 332 -30.23 9.37 -14.78
N CYS A 333 -31.12 8.56 -14.19
CA CYS A 333 -31.87 8.93 -13.00
C CYS A 333 -30.94 8.94 -11.78
N PRO A 334 -31.01 9.96 -10.90
CA PRO A 334 -30.18 10.01 -9.68
C PRO A 334 -30.40 8.82 -8.73
N PHE A 335 -31.52 8.09 -8.88
CA PHE A 335 -31.85 6.92 -8.06
C PHE A 335 -31.46 5.58 -8.70
N TYR A 336 -31.05 5.55 -9.98
CA TYR A 336 -30.70 4.31 -10.66
C TYR A 336 -29.51 3.62 -9.98
N GLN A 337 -29.67 2.35 -9.65
CA GLN A 337 -28.71 1.53 -8.88
C GLN A 337 -28.25 2.19 -7.57
N ASN A 338 -29.03 3.13 -7.01
CA ASN A 338 -28.68 3.84 -5.79
C ASN A 338 -29.83 3.77 -4.76
N PRO A 339 -30.02 2.60 -4.11
CA PRO A 339 -31.09 2.42 -3.13
C PRO A 339 -30.90 3.30 -1.89
N ARG A 340 -29.68 3.74 -1.57
CA ARG A 340 -29.39 4.64 -0.46
C ARG A 340 -29.93 6.06 -0.70
N ALA A 341 -29.69 6.61 -1.89
CA ALA A 341 -30.24 7.91 -2.26
C ALA A 341 -31.78 7.88 -2.27
N TYR A 342 -32.35 6.79 -2.77
CA TYR A 342 -33.81 6.59 -2.77
C TYR A 342 -34.37 6.49 -1.35
N ALA A 343 -33.77 5.67 -0.48
CA ALA A 343 -34.13 5.60 0.94
C ALA A 343 -34.04 6.96 1.63
N SER A 344 -32.95 7.71 1.41
CA SER A 344 -32.78 9.04 2.00
C SER A 344 -33.86 10.01 1.55
N ALA A 345 -34.25 9.99 0.27
CA ALA A 345 -35.32 10.82 -0.25
C ALA A 345 -36.68 10.46 0.39
N LEU A 346 -36.99 9.17 0.53
CA LEU A 346 -38.21 8.71 1.21
C LEU A 346 -38.22 9.10 2.69
N SER A 347 -37.12 8.92 3.42
CA SER A 347 -37.00 9.30 4.83
C SER A 347 -37.13 10.81 5.04
N ASN A 348 -36.53 11.62 4.15
CA ASN A 348 -36.67 13.08 4.20
C ASN A 348 -38.12 13.51 3.94
N LEU A 349 -38.80 12.86 2.99
CA LEU A 349 -40.21 13.12 2.71
C LEU A 349 -41.07 12.74 3.91
N LEU A 350 -40.87 11.56 4.50
CA LEU A 350 -41.50 11.14 5.76
C LEU A 350 -41.31 12.16 6.88
N ALA A 351 -40.10 12.70 7.05
CA ALA A 351 -39.80 13.70 8.06
C ALA A 351 -40.46 15.07 7.77
N SER A 352 -40.67 15.41 6.48
CA SER A 352 -41.33 16.65 6.08
C SER A 352 -42.85 16.61 6.25
N LEU A 353 -43.45 15.41 6.20
CA LEU A 353 -44.84 15.15 6.52
C LEU A 353 -45.03 15.22 8.05
N LYS A 354 -44.96 16.44 8.58
CA LYS A 354 -45.30 16.72 9.98
C LYS A 354 -46.80 16.50 10.18
N LEU A 355 -47.13 15.79 11.26
CA LEU A 355 -48.48 15.59 11.82
C LEU A 355 -49.28 16.88 11.89
#